data_AF-A0AB32VLS5-F1
#
_entry.id   AF-A0AB32VLS5-F1
#
_cell.length_a   1.000
_cell.length_b   1.000
_cell.length_c   1.000
_cell.angle_alpha   90.00
_cell.angle_beta   90.00
_cell.angle_gamma   90.00
#
_symmetry.space_group_name_H-M   'P 1'
#
loop_
_entity.id
_entity.type
_entity.pdbx_description
1 polymer ?
#
loop_
_entity_poly.entity_id
_entity_poly.type
_entity_poly.pdbx_seq_one_letter_code
_entity_poly.pdbx_strand_id
1 'polypeptide(L)'
;MEKKDSFGGSENVADQQSDRPVDENKGGIKTMPFILVNEICEKFAMVGFIKNMVNYLTEQLHMPLTKAANTVTNFNGTSSLTPLLGAFIADSYAGKFWTITLATAIYLLGMISLTLSAALPQLRPPPCEGDQVCQEANGRQLAVLYLSLLLAAIGSGGIRPCVAAFGADQFVEEDPRHPKKTWVFFNWYYFVLGASILLASTVLVYVQDNVGWSWGLGIPTVAMASSIIVFLIGYPLYRNLDPAGSPYTRVLQVFVSAFKKRKIPLISDPKFLYVNEELDASISTDGLLLHTKQFKFLDKAAIVTEADTLKSSEKPNFWRLNTVHRVEELKSILRMFPIWAAGILFATSSAQQSTFSLQQANSMDRHLTKSFEIPSASMSVFAMFSMLITIVLYDRLLVPVARRLTGLDRGINFLHRMAIGFFISILATLVAGFIEVKRKHAASVNGLINSPKSTIPISVFWLVPQHSLHGIAEAFMMIGHLEFFYNQAPESMRSTASALFWTSISAGDYTSTLLVTLVHKFTDWLPNKNLNKGKLEYFYWLLTVLQVLNIVYYLMCAKFYTFKPLQSKKTEDCGEGVELASQV
;
A
#
# COMPACT_ATOMS: atom_id res chain seq x y z
N MET A 1 45.43 29.01 55.84
CA MET A 1 44.29 29.83 56.31
C MET A 1 44.24 31.02 55.38
N GLU A 2 43.22 31.29 54.58
CA GLU A 2 41.79 31.03 54.69
C GLU A 2 41.18 31.11 53.26
N LYS A 3 40.13 30.32 53.00
CA LYS A 3 39.47 30.14 51.69
C LYS A 3 38.47 31.25 51.39
N LYS A 4 38.29 31.57 50.09
CA LYS A 4 37.05 32.14 49.54
C LYS A 4 36.70 31.55 48.16
N ASP A 5 35.42 31.15 48.07
CA ASP A 5 34.47 31.12 46.95
C ASP A 5 34.72 30.36 45.64
N SER A 6 33.84 29.38 45.34
CA SER A 6 33.05 29.33 44.09
C SER A 6 31.95 28.25 44.13
N PHE A 7 30.74 28.67 43.74
CA PHE A 7 29.51 27.88 43.51
C PHE A 7 29.58 27.10 42.18
N GLY A 8 28.86 25.97 42.07
CA GLY A 8 28.36 25.45 40.79
C GLY A 8 28.71 23.99 40.46
N GLY A 9 27.68 23.16 40.29
CA GLY A 9 27.78 21.79 39.81
C GLY A 9 26.45 21.04 39.93
N SER A 10 25.46 21.43 39.13
CA SER A 10 24.19 20.70 38.98
C SER A 10 24.47 19.47 38.13
N GLU A 11 24.21 18.28 38.66
CA GLU A 11 24.37 17.01 37.96
C GLU A 11 23.44 16.93 36.75
N ASN A 12 24.02 16.54 35.61
CA ASN A 12 23.34 16.28 34.35
C ASN A 12 22.43 15.05 34.48
N VAL A 13 21.12 15.24 34.34
CA VAL A 13 20.12 14.14 34.28
C VAL A 13 19.87 13.68 32.81
N ALA A 14 20.76 14.06 31.88
CA ALA A 14 20.57 13.80 30.44
C ALA A 14 21.12 12.46 29.91
N ASP A 15 21.80 11.64 30.73
CA ASP A 15 22.47 10.42 30.25
C ASP A 15 21.73 9.08 30.54
N GLN A 16 20.51 9.10 31.06
CA GLN A 16 19.86 7.84 31.50
C GLN A 16 19.01 7.10 30.44
N GLN A 17 19.04 7.49 29.17
CA GLN A 17 18.22 6.81 28.14
C GLN A 17 19.00 6.12 27.00
N SER A 18 20.34 6.04 27.09
CA SER A 18 21.17 5.30 26.11
C SER A 18 21.88 4.04 26.64
N ASP A 19 21.63 3.58 27.87
CA ASP A 19 22.30 2.39 28.42
C ASP A 19 21.33 1.21 28.64
N ARG A 20 20.89 0.61 27.53
CA ARG A 20 20.62 -0.85 27.55
C ARG A 20 21.79 -1.53 26.83
N PRO A 21 22.45 -2.54 27.44
CA PRO A 21 23.51 -3.25 26.76
C PRO A 21 22.93 -3.86 25.49
N VAL A 22 23.46 -3.45 24.34
CA VAL A 22 23.19 -4.10 23.06
C VAL A 22 23.78 -5.50 23.18
N ASP A 23 22.92 -6.50 23.27
CA ASP A 23 23.31 -7.91 23.28
C ASP A 23 23.98 -8.21 21.93
N GLU A 24 25.32 -8.12 21.85
CA GLU A 24 26.11 -8.22 20.61
C GLU A 24 25.86 -9.53 19.83
N ASN A 25 25.28 -10.53 20.50
CA ASN A 25 24.94 -11.82 19.91
C ASN A 25 23.60 -11.86 19.16
N LYS A 26 22.76 -10.81 19.23
CA LYS A 26 21.44 -10.75 18.59
C LYS A 26 21.41 -9.78 17.41
N GLY A 27 20.61 -10.12 16.41
CA GLY A 27 20.46 -9.34 15.18
C GLY A 27 21.53 -9.65 14.13
N GLY A 28 21.66 -8.73 13.17
CA GLY A 28 22.60 -8.79 12.07
C GLY A 28 22.21 -9.77 10.97
N ILE A 29 23.17 -10.01 10.06
CA ILE A 29 22.97 -10.77 8.80
C ILE A 29 22.44 -12.19 9.07
N LYS A 30 22.74 -12.80 10.22
CA LYS A 30 22.29 -14.15 10.59
C LYS A 30 20.76 -14.29 10.65
N THR A 31 20.04 -13.20 10.92
CA THR A 31 18.57 -13.17 11.00
C THR A 31 17.89 -13.08 9.62
N MET A 32 18.62 -12.58 8.62
CA MET A 32 18.10 -12.25 7.30
C MET A 32 17.45 -13.43 6.56
N PRO A 33 18.03 -14.66 6.54
CA PRO A 33 17.39 -15.79 5.85
C PRO A 33 16.00 -16.11 6.41
N PHE A 34 15.83 -16.06 7.73
CA PHE A 34 14.55 -16.40 8.37
C PHE A 34 13.45 -15.39 8.05
N ILE A 35 13.81 -14.10 8.02
CA ILE A 35 12.89 -13.00 7.68
C ILE A 35 12.55 -13.03 6.19
N LEU A 36 13.54 -13.25 5.32
CA LEU A 36 13.34 -13.29 3.88
C LEU A 36 12.52 -14.50 3.44
N VAL A 37 12.76 -15.69 4.00
CA VAL A 37 11.91 -16.87 3.72
C VAL A 37 10.46 -16.58 4.08
N ASN A 38 10.22 -15.89 5.20
CA ASN A 38 8.86 -15.54 5.58
C ASN A 38 8.19 -14.60 4.57
N GLU A 39 8.92 -13.59 4.09
CA GLU A 39 8.42 -12.67 3.07
C GLU A 39 8.18 -13.37 1.72
N ILE A 40 9.09 -14.27 1.29
CA ILE A 40 8.96 -15.06 0.05
C ILE A 40 7.65 -15.82 0.08
N CYS A 41 7.43 -16.61 1.13
CA CYS A 41 6.27 -17.48 1.22
C CYS A 41 4.97 -16.69 1.25
N GLU A 42 4.93 -15.58 2.00
CA GLU A 42 3.75 -14.69 2.04
C GLU A 42 3.46 -14.08 0.68
N LYS A 43 4.46 -13.47 0.04
CA LYS A 43 4.29 -12.83 -1.27
C LYS A 43 3.92 -13.83 -2.34
N PHE A 44 4.56 -15.00 -2.35
CA PHE A 44 4.26 -16.08 -3.27
C PHE A 44 2.81 -16.56 -3.13
N ALA A 45 2.35 -16.79 -1.90
CA ALA A 45 0.99 -17.24 -1.64
C ALA A 45 -0.06 -16.17 -1.99
N MET A 46 0.17 -14.94 -1.57
CA MET A 46 -0.75 -13.83 -1.78
C MET A 46 -0.94 -13.50 -3.25
N VAL A 47 0.16 -13.30 -3.98
CA VAL A 47 0.13 -12.92 -5.40
C VAL A 47 -0.45 -14.06 -6.22
N GLY A 48 -0.02 -15.29 -5.93
CA GLY A 48 -0.48 -16.48 -6.63
C GLY A 48 -1.98 -16.68 -6.56
N PHE A 49 -2.56 -16.40 -5.40
CA PHE A 49 -4.00 -16.49 -5.23
C PHE A 49 -4.72 -15.30 -5.89
N ILE A 50 -4.32 -14.05 -5.59
CA ILE A 50 -5.02 -12.84 -6.04
C ILE A 50 -5.09 -12.75 -7.56
N LYS A 51 -3.99 -13.06 -8.25
CA LYS A 51 -3.86 -12.83 -9.70
C LYS A 51 -4.83 -13.67 -10.52
N ASN A 52 -5.19 -14.85 -10.05
CA ASN A 52 -6.06 -15.78 -10.75
C ASN A 52 -7.42 -15.98 -10.06
N MET A 53 -7.71 -15.20 -9.02
CA MET A 53 -8.89 -15.42 -8.19
C MET A 53 -10.20 -15.28 -8.97
N VAL A 54 -10.29 -14.37 -9.95
CA VAL A 54 -11.52 -14.23 -10.76
C VAL A 54 -11.83 -15.53 -11.48
N ASN A 55 -10.82 -16.19 -12.06
CA ASN A 55 -11.01 -17.48 -12.73
C ASN A 55 -11.49 -18.54 -11.75
N TYR A 56 -10.93 -18.60 -10.53
CA TYR A 56 -11.44 -19.50 -9.49
C TYR A 56 -12.93 -19.27 -9.21
N LEU A 57 -13.33 -18.00 -9.03
CA LEU A 57 -14.72 -17.64 -8.72
C LEU A 57 -15.66 -17.94 -9.89
N THR A 58 -15.25 -17.69 -11.14
CA THR A 58 -16.09 -17.88 -12.32
C THR A 58 -16.13 -19.33 -12.80
N GLU A 59 -15.02 -20.06 -12.71
CA GLU A 59 -14.89 -21.42 -13.26
C GLU A 59 -15.17 -22.51 -12.23
N GLN A 60 -14.74 -22.34 -10.97
CA GLN A 60 -14.92 -23.37 -9.94
C GLN A 60 -16.17 -23.13 -9.08
N LEU A 61 -16.52 -21.87 -8.82
CA LEU A 61 -17.69 -21.51 -8.03
C LEU A 61 -18.89 -21.04 -8.86
N HIS A 62 -18.70 -20.99 -10.19
CA HIS A 62 -19.70 -20.56 -11.18
C HIS A 62 -20.35 -19.20 -10.85
N MET A 63 -19.61 -18.29 -10.19
CA MET A 63 -20.13 -16.98 -9.85
C MET A 63 -20.28 -16.12 -11.12
N PRO A 64 -21.35 -15.32 -11.21
CA PRO A 64 -21.48 -14.28 -12.22
C PRO A 64 -20.25 -13.37 -12.28
N LEU A 65 -19.85 -12.98 -13.50
CA LEU A 65 -18.65 -12.17 -13.76
C LEU A 65 -18.56 -10.91 -12.88
N THR A 66 -19.66 -10.18 -12.77
CA THR A 66 -19.76 -8.95 -11.98
C THR A 66 -19.60 -9.22 -10.48
N LYS A 67 -20.22 -10.29 -9.96
CA LYS A 67 -20.07 -10.72 -8.57
C LYS A 67 -18.62 -11.15 -8.29
N ALA A 68 -18.01 -11.91 -9.18
CA ALA A 68 -16.62 -12.34 -9.05
C ALA A 68 -15.65 -11.15 -9.01
N ALA A 69 -15.79 -10.21 -9.94
CA ALA A 69 -14.99 -8.97 -9.98
C ALA A 69 -15.16 -8.13 -8.69
N ASN A 70 -16.39 -8.00 -8.20
CA ASN A 70 -16.71 -7.32 -6.94
C ASN A 70 -16.09 -8.03 -5.73
N THR A 71 -16.13 -9.36 -5.67
CA THR A 71 -15.49 -10.12 -4.60
C THR A 71 -13.97 -9.91 -4.59
N VAL A 72 -13.34 -9.88 -5.77
CA VAL A 72 -11.89 -9.64 -5.89
C VAL A 72 -11.49 -8.25 -5.45
N THR A 73 -12.20 -7.24 -5.91
CA THR A 73 -11.94 -5.86 -5.53
C THR A 73 -12.24 -5.63 -4.04
N ASN A 74 -13.33 -6.18 -3.50
CA ASN A 74 -13.59 -6.11 -2.06
C ASN A 74 -12.51 -6.80 -1.21
N PHE A 75 -11.98 -7.95 -1.65
CA PHE A 75 -10.87 -8.61 -0.96
C PHE A 75 -9.59 -7.77 -1.01
N ASN A 76 -9.19 -7.29 -2.19
CA ASN A 76 -8.01 -6.43 -2.34
C ASN A 76 -8.15 -5.14 -1.52
N GLY A 77 -9.34 -4.54 -1.53
CA GLY A 77 -9.66 -3.36 -0.75
C GLY A 77 -9.51 -3.61 0.75
N THR A 78 -10.06 -4.72 1.24
CA THR A 78 -9.95 -5.13 2.65
C THR A 78 -8.50 -5.44 3.02
N SER A 79 -7.78 -6.20 2.19
CA SER A 79 -6.37 -6.56 2.41
C SER A 79 -5.40 -5.37 2.35
N SER A 80 -5.79 -4.27 1.70
CA SER A 80 -5.02 -3.02 1.67
C SER A 80 -5.37 -2.09 2.84
N LEU A 81 -6.51 -2.33 3.52
CA LEU A 81 -6.92 -1.58 4.71
C LEU A 81 -6.35 -2.18 6.00
N THR A 82 -6.29 -3.51 6.09
CA THR A 82 -5.83 -4.25 7.27
C THR A 82 -4.39 -3.93 7.73
N PRO A 83 -3.43 -3.48 6.90
CA PRO A 83 -2.14 -2.98 7.35
C PRO A 83 -2.20 -1.86 8.40
N LEU A 84 -3.22 -1.00 8.37
CA LEU A 84 -3.40 0.02 9.40
C LEU A 84 -3.59 -0.61 10.80
N LEU A 85 -4.40 -1.67 10.87
CA LEU A 85 -4.67 -2.39 12.10
C LEU A 85 -3.43 -3.15 12.58
N GLY A 86 -2.72 -3.79 11.64
CA GLY A 86 -1.45 -4.47 11.90
C GLY A 86 -0.41 -3.55 12.51
N ALA A 87 -0.18 -2.39 11.87
CA ALA A 87 0.74 -1.37 12.37
C ALA A 87 0.34 -0.84 13.75
N PHE A 88 -0.95 -0.54 13.95
CA PHE A 88 -1.45 -0.07 15.24
C PHE A 88 -1.18 -1.09 16.37
N ILE A 89 -1.44 -2.38 16.13
CA ILE A 89 -1.22 -3.45 17.11
C ILE A 89 0.28 -3.62 17.41
N ALA A 90 1.13 -3.59 16.38
CA ALA A 90 2.57 -3.72 16.52
C ALA A 90 3.19 -2.56 17.31
N ASP A 91 2.80 -1.32 17.00
CA ASP A 91 3.39 -0.11 17.58
C ASP A 91 2.82 0.24 18.96
N SER A 92 1.64 -0.27 19.31
CA SER A 92 0.94 0.09 20.56
C SER A 92 0.96 -1.00 21.64
N TYR A 93 0.98 -2.29 21.27
CA TYR A 93 0.75 -3.37 22.23
C TYR A 93 1.72 -4.55 22.10
N ALA A 94 1.71 -5.24 20.96
CA ALA A 94 2.31 -6.58 20.86
C ALA A 94 3.80 -6.57 20.45
N GLY A 95 4.27 -5.48 19.84
CA GLY A 95 5.56 -5.45 19.16
C GLY A 95 5.51 -6.13 17.78
N LYS A 96 6.51 -5.83 16.95
CA LYS A 96 6.55 -6.26 15.53
C LYS A 96 6.63 -7.79 15.40
N PHE A 97 7.47 -8.46 16.19
CA PHE A 97 7.64 -9.92 16.15
C PHE A 97 6.34 -10.67 16.40
N TRP A 98 5.68 -10.42 17.55
CA TRP A 98 4.43 -11.11 17.90
C TRP A 98 3.30 -10.80 16.94
N THR A 99 3.25 -9.57 16.42
CA THR A 99 2.27 -9.18 15.39
C THR A 99 2.48 -10.00 14.12
N ILE A 100 3.73 -10.14 13.64
CA ILE A 100 4.04 -10.97 12.46
C ILE A 100 3.67 -12.43 12.72
N THR A 101 4.07 -13.00 13.86
CA THR A 101 3.79 -14.41 14.18
C THR A 101 2.28 -14.71 14.21
N LEU A 102 1.49 -13.90 14.92
CA LEU A 102 0.04 -14.07 14.99
C LEU A 102 -0.61 -13.87 13.62
N ALA A 103 -0.16 -12.87 12.86
CA ALA A 103 -0.69 -12.57 11.54
C ALA A 103 -0.37 -13.68 10.52
N THR A 104 0.84 -14.25 10.54
CA THR A 104 1.21 -15.42 9.73
C THR A 104 0.38 -16.65 10.10
N ALA A 105 0.09 -16.87 11.38
CA ALA A 105 -0.79 -17.96 11.82
C ALA A 105 -2.23 -17.78 11.31
N ILE A 106 -2.79 -16.57 11.43
CA ILE A 106 -4.12 -16.23 10.90
C ILE A 106 -4.15 -16.40 9.37
N TYR A 107 -3.10 -15.96 8.67
CA TYR A 107 -2.97 -16.11 7.22
C TYR A 107 -2.94 -17.59 6.82
N LEU A 108 -2.17 -18.41 7.54
CA LEU A 108 -2.10 -19.85 7.30
C LEU A 108 -3.47 -20.52 7.47
N LEU A 109 -4.24 -20.15 8.50
CA LEU A 109 -5.61 -20.64 8.69
C LEU A 109 -6.52 -20.26 7.51
N GLY A 110 -6.41 -19.02 7.02
CA GLY A 110 -7.10 -18.58 5.81
C GLY A 110 -6.74 -19.43 4.59
N MET A 111 -5.44 -19.65 4.35
CA MET A 111 -4.95 -20.47 3.24
C MET A 111 -5.34 -21.94 3.35
N ILE A 112 -5.32 -22.53 4.56
CA ILE A 112 -5.78 -23.91 4.78
C ILE A 112 -7.27 -24.01 4.46
N SER A 113 -8.08 -23.08 4.97
CA SER A 113 -9.52 -23.06 4.72
C SER A 113 -9.84 -22.92 3.23
N LEU A 114 -9.11 -22.05 2.53
CA LEU A 114 -9.25 -21.84 1.08
C LEU A 114 -8.84 -23.09 0.28
N THR A 115 -7.72 -23.73 0.62
CA THR A 115 -7.26 -24.97 -0.02
C THR A 115 -8.23 -26.12 0.21
N LEU A 116 -8.77 -26.26 1.43
CA LEU A 116 -9.82 -27.24 1.73
C LEU A 116 -11.10 -26.98 0.92
N SER A 117 -11.47 -25.70 0.73
CA SER A 117 -12.62 -25.33 -0.11
C SER A 117 -12.45 -25.76 -1.56
N ALA A 118 -11.22 -25.77 -2.09
CA ALA A 118 -10.93 -26.25 -3.44
C ALA A 118 -10.77 -27.77 -3.53
N ALA A 119 -10.20 -28.40 -2.50
CA ALA A 119 -9.89 -29.83 -2.48
C ALA A 119 -11.10 -30.72 -2.17
N LEU A 120 -12.02 -30.28 -1.31
CA LEU A 120 -13.17 -31.09 -0.89
C LEU A 120 -14.36 -30.90 -1.84
N PRO A 121 -14.86 -31.98 -2.49
CA PRO A 121 -16.01 -31.89 -3.41
C PRO A 121 -17.29 -31.34 -2.77
N GLN A 122 -17.46 -31.48 -1.45
CA GLN A 122 -18.63 -30.98 -0.71
C GLN A 122 -18.64 -29.45 -0.57
N LEU A 123 -17.46 -28.81 -0.66
CA LEU A 123 -17.27 -27.37 -0.45
C LEU A 123 -17.26 -26.56 -1.75
N ARG A 124 -17.47 -27.21 -2.90
CA ARG A 124 -17.61 -26.56 -4.22
C ARG A 124 -18.84 -27.09 -4.97
N PRO A 125 -19.42 -26.33 -5.90
CA PRO A 125 -20.49 -26.84 -6.74
C PRO A 125 -19.97 -27.99 -7.63
N PRO A 126 -20.86 -28.88 -8.11
CA PRO A 126 -20.47 -29.95 -9.02
C PRO A 126 -19.93 -29.37 -10.33
N PRO A 127 -18.95 -30.04 -10.98
CA PRO A 127 -18.39 -29.57 -12.24
C PRO A 127 -19.48 -29.48 -13.32
N CYS A 128 -19.45 -28.43 -14.13
CA CYS A 128 -20.38 -28.29 -15.24
C CYS A 128 -19.94 -29.08 -16.45
N GLU A 129 -20.82 -29.95 -16.95
CA GLU A 129 -20.63 -30.68 -18.20
C GLU A 129 -21.51 -30.07 -19.32
N GLY A 130 -20.89 -29.70 -20.44
CA GLY A 130 -21.58 -29.26 -21.67
C GLY A 130 -22.34 -27.93 -21.55
N ASP A 131 -23.51 -27.88 -22.19
CA ASP A 131 -24.43 -26.72 -22.30
C ASP A 131 -25.40 -26.59 -21.11
N GLN A 132 -25.21 -27.36 -20.04
CA GLN A 132 -26.08 -27.26 -18.86
C GLN A 132 -25.88 -25.93 -18.11
N VAL A 133 -26.97 -25.41 -17.55
CA VAL A 133 -26.91 -24.22 -16.68
C VAL A 133 -26.18 -24.60 -15.39
N CYS A 134 -24.94 -24.13 -15.28
CA CYS A 134 -24.11 -24.30 -14.10
C CYS A 134 -24.82 -23.86 -12.82
N GLN A 135 -24.77 -24.72 -11.79
CA GLN A 135 -25.22 -24.37 -10.46
C GLN A 135 -24.19 -23.44 -9.79
N GLU A 136 -24.64 -22.26 -9.38
CA GLU A 136 -23.83 -21.33 -8.58
C GLU A 136 -23.53 -21.94 -7.20
N ALA A 137 -22.38 -21.58 -6.61
CA ALA A 137 -22.00 -22.04 -5.28
C ALA A 137 -23.07 -21.73 -4.22
N ASN A 138 -23.35 -22.72 -3.36
CA ASN A 138 -24.34 -22.59 -2.29
C ASN A 138 -23.87 -21.61 -1.20
N GLY A 139 -24.82 -21.07 -0.42
CA GLY A 139 -24.50 -20.10 0.65
C GLY A 139 -23.47 -20.60 1.68
N ARG A 140 -23.46 -21.90 2.00
CA ARG A 140 -22.44 -22.51 2.88
C ARG A 140 -21.03 -22.51 2.26
N GLN A 141 -20.94 -22.83 0.96
CA GLN A 141 -19.68 -22.86 0.22
C GLN A 141 -19.11 -21.44 0.12
N LEU A 142 -19.97 -20.46 -0.16
CA LEU A 142 -19.61 -19.05 -0.15
C LEU A 142 -19.20 -18.54 1.23
N ALA A 143 -19.85 -18.98 2.31
CA ALA A 143 -19.47 -18.58 3.67
C ALA A 143 -18.05 -19.04 4.03
N VAL A 144 -17.68 -20.28 3.68
CA VAL A 144 -16.31 -20.80 3.88
C VAL A 144 -15.29 -19.99 3.08
N LEU A 145 -15.62 -19.67 1.82
CA LEU A 145 -14.79 -18.81 0.98
C LEU A 145 -14.61 -17.40 1.58
N TYR A 146 -15.68 -16.71 1.96
CA TYR A 146 -15.56 -15.36 2.50
C TYR A 146 -14.84 -15.33 3.85
N LEU A 147 -15.00 -16.38 4.67
CA LEU A 147 -14.24 -16.52 5.90
C LEU A 147 -12.75 -16.71 5.61
N SER A 148 -12.38 -17.56 4.64
CA SER A 148 -10.99 -17.78 4.27
C SER A 148 -10.34 -16.52 3.70
N LEU A 149 -11.07 -15.78 2.84
CA LEU A 149 -10.67 -14.46 2.34
C LEU A 149 -10.48 -13.45 3.47
N LEU A 150 -11.40 -13.37 4.43
CA LEU A 150 -11.28 -12.43 5.55
C LEU A 150 -10.05 -12.74 6.41
N LEU A 151 -9.82 -14.01 6.74
CA LEU A 151 -8.64 -14.45 7.49
C LEU A 151 -7.35 -14.14 6.72
N ALA A 152 -7.30 -14.39 5.41
CA ALA A 152 -6.16 -14.05 4.58
C ALA A 152 -5.91 -12.53 4.53
N ALA A 153 -6.96 -11.72 4.42
CA ALA A 153 -6.84 -10.25 4.43
C ALA A 153 -6.29 -9.72 5.76
N ILE A 154 -6.79 -10.25 6.89
CA ILE A 154 -6.30 -9.87 8.24
C ILE A 154 -4.85 -10.32 8.42
N GLY A 155 -4.53 -11.55 8.03
CA GLY A 155 -3.18 -12.10 8.14
C GLY A 155 -2.16 -11.33 7.32
N SER A 156 -2.43 -11.05 6.04
CA SER A 156 -1.51 -10.26 5.20
C SER A 156 -1.36 -8.82 5.73
N GLY A 157 -2.46 -8.25 6.26
CA GLY A 157 -2.46 -6.95 6.91
C GLY A 157 -1.51 -6.83 8.10
N GLY A 158 -1.43 -7.85 8.95
CA GLY A 158 -0.51 -7.83 10.10
C GLY A 158 0.97 -7.97 9.71
N ILE A 159 1.26 -8.70 8.61
CA ILE A 159 2.62 -9.01 8.16
C ILE A 159 3.25 -7.82 7.43
N ARG A 160 2.56 -7.29 6.41
CA ARG A 160 3.07 -6.26 5.47
C ARG A 160 3.74 -5.04 6.12
N PRO A 161 3.13 -4.34 7.09
CA PRO A 161 3.73 -3.14 7.68
C PRO A 161 4.89 -3.48 8.63
N CYS A 162 4.94 -4.72 9.13
CA CYS A 162 5.85 -5.10 10.21
C CYS A 162 7.13 -5.75 9.69
N VAL A 163 7.09 -6.59 8.64
CA VAL A 163 8.25 -7.42 8.24
C VAL A 163 9.44 -6.60 7.75
N ALA A 164 9.22 -5.62 6.86
CA ALA A 164 10.31 -4.79 6.35
C ALA A 164 10.95 -3.95 7.49
N ALA A 165 10.12 -3.40 8.37
CA ALA A 165 10.58 -2.65 9.53
C ALA A 165 11.31 -3.55 10.54
N PHE A 166 10.77 -4.74 10.83
CA PHE A 166 11.39 -5.72 11.72
C PHE A 166 12.75 -6.21 11.19
N GLY A 167 12.87 -6.42 9.88
CA GLY A 167 14.12 -6.78 9.23
C GLY A 167 15.17 -5.67 9.30
N ALA A 168 14.76 -4.41 9.11
CA ALA A 168 15.65 -3.27 9.28
C ALA A 168 16.15 -3.13 10.73
N ASP A 169 15.27 -3.34 11.72
CA ASP A 169 15.60 -3.26 13.15
C ASP A 169 16.68 -4.29 13.60
N GLN A 170 16.94 -5.32 12.79
CA GLN A 170 17.98 -6.31 13.11
C GLN A 170 19.39 -5.75 12.92
N PHE A 171 19.57 -4.68 12.14
CA PHE A 171 20.88 -4.12 11.85
C PHE A 171 21.12 -2.90 12.76
N VAL A 172 22.21 -2.94 13.52
CA VAL A 172 22.68 -1.77 14.29
C VAL A 172 23.57 -0.93 13.38
N GLU A 173 23.21 0.33 13.19
CA GLU A 173 24.03 1.27 12.43
C GLU A 173 25.10 1.84 13.35
N GLU A 174 26.37 1.56 13.05
CA GLU A 174 27.54 2.06 13.79
C GLU A 174 27.79 3.56 13.50
N ASP A 175 27.38 4.04 12.32
CA ASP A 175 27.44 5.45 11.92
C ASP A 175 26.17 5.83 11.13
N PRO A 176 25.30 6.73 11.67
CA PRO A 176 24.08 7.17 11.00
C PRO A 176 24.33 7.92 9.68
N ARG A 177 25.58 8.32 9.38
CA ARG A 177 25.94 8.99 8.12
C ARG A 177 26.22 7.99 6.98
N HIS A 178 26.48 6.71 7.28
CA HIS A 178 26.84 5.70 6.29
C HIS A 178 26.19 4.33 6.55
N PRO A 179 24.88 4.14 6.27
CA PRO A 179 24.14 2.93 6.58
C PRO A 179 24.43 1.77 5.59
N LYS A 180 25.65 1.23 5.61
CA LYS A 180 26.09 0.20 4.64
C LYS A 180 25.40 -1.15 4.82
N LYS A 181 25.12 -1.57 6.06
CA LYS A 181 24.58 -2.92 6.36
C LYS A 181 23.07 -3.01 6.07
N THR A 182 22.30 -2.00 6.44
CA THR A 182 20.85 -1.90 6.20
C THR A 182 20.51 -1.87 4.70
N TRP A 183 21.33 -1.20 3.88
CA TRP A 183 21.13 -1.13 2.44
C TRP A 183 21.24 -2.50 1.74
N VAL A 184 22.19 -3.35 2.17
CA VAL A 184 22.34 -4.71 1.64
C VAL A 184 21.09 -5.55 1.91
N PHE A 185 20.50 -5.42 3.10
CA PHE A 185 19.24 -6.08 3.45
C PHE A 185 18.11 -5.67 2.50
N PHE A 186 17.90 -4.36 2.31
CA PHE A 186 16.82 -3.87 1.44
C PHE A 186 16.97 -4.31 -0.01
N ASN A 187 18.19 -4.31 -0.57
CA ASN A 187 18.41 -4.80 -1.94
C ASN A 187 18.00 -6.26 -2.10
N TRP A 188 18.42 -7.12 -1.19
CA TRP A 188 18.05 -8.54 -1.21
C TRP A 188 16.56 -8.73 -0.97
N TYR A 189 15.98 -7.98 -0.02
CA TYR A 189 14.55 -7.98 0.25
C TYR A 189 13.74 -7.68 -1.02
N TYR A 190 14.08 -6.62 -1.76
CA TYR A 190 13.38 -6.28 -3.00
C TYR A 190 13.64 -7.26 -4.14
N PHE A 191 14.87 -7.78 -4.28
CA PHE A 191 15.18 -8.80 -5.29
C PHE A 191 14.32 -10.05 -5.09
N VAL A 192 14.28 -10.55 -3.86
CA VAL A 192 13.55 -11.75 -3.47
C VAL A 192 12.03 -11.56 -3.59
N LEU A 193 11.53 -10.37 -3.22
CA LEU A 193 10.13 -10.00 -3.39
C LEU A 193 9.73 -10.01 -4.88
N GLY A 194 10.56 -9.41 -5.75
CA GLY A 194 10.34 -9.41 -7.20
C GLY A 194 10.34 -10.82 -7.80
N ALA A 195 11.31 -11.66 -7.41
CA ALA A 195 11.38 -13.06 -7.85
C ALA A 195 10.14 -13.87 -7.44
N SER A 196 9.67 -13.69 -6.20
CA SER A 196 8.47 -14.35 -5.67
C SER A 196 7.21 -13.97 -6.45
N ILE A 197 7.05 -12.68 -6.77
CA ILE A 197 5.91 -12.17 -7.56
C ILE A 197 5.92 -12.78 -8.98
N LEU A 198 7.09 -12.83 -9.62
CA LEU A 198 7.24 -13.40 -10.96
C LEU A 198 6.91 -14.90 -10.97
N LEU A 199 7.46 -15.66 -10.01
CA LEU A 199 7.20 -17.09 -9.88
C LEU A 199 5.71 -17.38 -9.63
N ALA A 200 5.09 -16.59 -8.75
CA ALA A 200 3.66 -16.70 -8.46
C ALA A 200 2.80 -16.37 -9.69
N SER A 201 3.12 -15.30 -10.42
CA SER A 201 2.33 -14.84 -11.57
C SER A 201 2.48 -15.70 -12.83
N THR A 202 3.46 -16.62 -12.86
CA THR A 202 3.74 -17.48 -14.01
C THR A 202 3.56 -18.96 -13.68
N VAL A 203 4.47 -19.52 -12.88
CA VAL A 203 4.50 -20.95 -12.56
C VAL A 203 3.30 -21.37 -11.74
N LEU A 204 2.96 -20.60 -10.69
CA LEU A 204 1.83 -20.97 -9.84
C LEU A 204 0.48 -20.81 -10.54
N VAL A 205 0.30 -19.73 -11.30
CA VAL A 205 -0.87 -19.55 -12.18
C VAL A 205 -0.97 -20.69 -13.19
N TYR A 206 0.15 -21.12 -13.80
CA TYR A 206 0.17 -22.27 -14.69
C TYR A 206 -0.30 -23.56 -14.01
N VAL A 207 0.13 -23.81 -12.77
CA VAL A 207 -0.32 -24.97 -11.98
C VAL A 207 -1.82 -24.87 -11.69
N GLN A 208 -2.34 -23.69 -11.36
CA GLN A 208 -3.76 -23.47 -11.10
C GLN A 208 -4.63 -23.80 -12.32
N ASP A 209 -4.24 -23.31 -13.50
CA ASP A 209 -5.02 -23.45 -14.73
C ASP A 209 -4.86 -24.85 -15.38
N ASN A 210 -3.66 -25.44 -15.37
CA ASN A 210 -3.38 -26.67 -16.13
C ASN A 210 -3.29 -27.95 -15.30
N VAL A 211 -2.92 -27.86 -14.02
CA VAL A 211 -2.80 -29.04 -13.12
C VAL A 211 -4.01 -29.14 -12.22
N GLY A 212 -4.48 -28.00 -11.70
CA GLY A 212 -5.74 -27.88 -10.97
C GLY A 212 -5.62 -27.06 -9.69
N TRP A 213 -6.77 -26.56 -9.25
CA TRP A 213 -6.90 -25.62 -8.14
C TRP A 213 -6.45 -26.17 -6.78
N SER A 214 -6.61 -27.46 -6.51
CA SER A 214 -6.16 -28.07 -5.24
C SER A 214 -4.65 -27.98 -5.06
N TRP A 215 -3.87 -28.25 -6.11
CA TRP A 215 -2.41 -28.10 -6.09
C TRP A 215 -2.00 -26.63 -6.13
N GLY A 216 -2.68 -25.83 -6.97
CA GLY A 216 -2.43 -24.40 -7.12
C GLY A 216 -2.65 -23.57 -5.86
N LEU A 217 -3.47 -24.05 -4.91
CA LEU A 217 -3.64 -23.43 -3.59
C LEU A 217 -2.86 -24.16 -2.49
N GLY A 218 -2.71 -25.48 -2.61
CA GLY A 218 -1.98 -26.30 -1.64
C GLY A 218 -0.49 -25.99 -1.55
N ILE A 219 0.18 -25.75 -2.68
CA ILE A 219 1.62 -25.38 -2.70
C ILE A 219 1.87 -24.09 -1.87
N PRO A 220 1.14 -22.98 -2.12
CA PRO A 220 1.15 -21.81 -1.25
C PRO A 220 0.87 -22.08 0.22
N THR A 221 -0.10 -22.94 0.55
CA THR A 221 -0.43 -23.27 1.94
C THR A 221 0.74 -23.95 2.64
N VAL A 222 1.39 -24.92 2.00
CA VAL A 222 2.57 -25.62 2.54
C VAL A 222 3.73 -24.66 2.68
N ALA A 223 3.94 -23.77 1.71
CA ALA A 223 4.95 -22.71 1.80
C ALA A 223 4.72 -21.81 3.02
N MET A 224 3.48 -21.37 3.26
CA MET A 224 3.13 -20.58 4.45
C MET A 224 3.28 -21.36 5.77
N ALA A 225 3.00 -22.67 5.78
CA ALA A 225 3.25 -23.51 6.95
C ALA A 225 4.75 -23.63 7.25
N SER A 226 5.59 -23.73 6.22
CA SER A 226 7.04 -23.73 6.39
C SER A 226 7.57 -22.35 6.84
N SER A 227 6.97 -21.27 6.34
CA SER A 227 7.28 -19.88 6.67
C SER A 227 7.23 -19.61 8.17
N ILE A 228 6.13 -20.00 8.83
CA ILE A 228 5.96 -19.76 10.27
C ILE A 228 6.97 -20.56 11.11
N ILE A 229 7.28 -21.80 10.70
CA ILE A 229 8.26 -22.64 11.40
C ILE A 229 9.65 -22.00 11.29
N VAL A 230 10.06 -21.62 10.08
CA VAL A 230 11.35 -20.97 9.84
C VAL A 230 11.44 -19.65 10.60
N PHE A 231 10.39 -18.82 10.57
CA PHE A 231 10.38 -17.54 11.28
C PHE A 231 10.54 -17.72 12.79
N LEU A 232 9.87 -18.72 13.39
CA LEU A 232 9.97 -19.04 14.82
C LEU A 232 11.33 -19.63 15.22
N ILE A 233 11.97 -20.44 14.37
CA ILE A 233 13.33 -20.96 14.61
C ILE A 233 14.34 -19.80 14.75
N GLY A 234 14.11 -18.69 14.05
CA GLY A 234 14.93 -17.48 14.15
C GLY A 234 14.75 -16.68 15.45
N TYR A 235 13.72 -16.97 16.27
CA TYR A 235 13.40 -16.21 17.49
C TYR A 235 14.58 -15.90 18.42
N PRO A 236 15.46 -16.87 18.81
CA PRO A 236 16.56 -16.58 19.72
C PRO A 236 17.61 -15.63 19.12
N LEU A 237 17.64 -15.48 17.80
CA LEU A 237 18.58 -14.61 17.08
C LEU A 237 18.06 -13.19 16.90
N TYR A 238 16.75 -12.95 17.03
CA TYR A 238 16.17 -11.65 16.73
C TYR A 238 16.39 -10.63 17.86
N ARG A 239 16.58 -9.38 17.43
CA ARG A 239 16.48 -8.21 18.30
C ARG A 239 15.04 -7.71 18.28
N ASN A 240 14.39 -7.76 19.44
CA ASN A 240 13.04 -7.21 19.63
C ASN A 240 13.13 -5.84 20.30
N LEU A 241 12.50 -4.84 19.69
CA LEU A 241 12.39 -3.49 20.23
C LEU A 241 11.04 -3.32 20.94
N ASP A 242 11.03 -2.56 22.03
CA ASP A 242 9.79 -2.21 22.74
C ASP A 242 8.93 -1.26 21.89
N PRO A 243 7.59 -1.36 21.95
CA PRO A 243 6.71 -0.47 21.19
C PRO A 243 6.83 1.00 21.63
N ALA A 244 7.03 1.93 20.67
CA ALA A 244 7.22 3.36 20.93
C ALA A 244 5.93 4.16 21.13
N GLY A 245 4.76 3.50 21.11
CA GLY A 245 3.44 4.12 21.25
C GLY A 245 2.84 4.60 19.93
N SER A 246 1.54 4.91 19.95
CA SER A 246 0.75 5.10 18.74
C SER A 246 0.76 6.53 18.20
N PRO A 247 1.13 6.77 16.92
CA PRO A 247 0.90 8.06 16.26
C PRO A 247 -0.59 8.47 16.21
N TYR A 248 -1.49 7.49 16.16
CA TYR A 248 -2.94 7.73 16.06
C TYR A 248 -3.52 8.37 17.32
N THR A 249 -3.02 8.01 18.51
CA THR A 249 -3.50 8.61 19.77
C THR A 249 -3.13 10.09 19.84
N ARG A 250 -1.96 10.48 19.31
CA ARG A 250 -1.54 11.89 19.23
C ARG A 250 -2.44 12.71 18.31
N VAL A 251 -2.78 12.18 17.13
CA VAL A 251 -3.74 12.83 16.23
C VAL A 251 -5.10 13.03 16.92
N LEU A 252 -5.62 12.00 17.59
CA LEU A 252 -6.88 12.09 18.32
C LEU A 252 -6.82 13.09 19.47
N GLN A 253 -5.71 13.14 20.21
CA GLN A 253 -5.49 14.10 21.29
C GLN A 253 -5.58 15.55 20.81
N VAL A 254 -4.98 15.86 19.66
CA VAL A 254 -5.04 17.20 19.05
C VAL A 254 -6.48 17.54 18.64
N PHE A 255 -7.18 16.63 17.95
CA PHE A 255 -8.58 16.85 17.56
C PHE A 255 -9.49 17.09 18.77
N VAL A 256 -9.40 16.23 19.78
CA VAL A 256 -10.21 16.33 21.01
C VAL A 256 -9.91 17.63 21.76
N SER A 257 -8.63 18.02 21.86
CA SER A 257 -8.23 19.26 22.53
C SER A 257 -8.73 20.50 21.80
N ALA A 258 -8.58 20.54 20.46
CA ALA A 258 -9.10 21.63 19.63
C ALA A 258 -10.64 21.74 19.75
N PHE A 259 -11.34 20.60 19.77
CA PHE A 259 -12.80 20.57 19.93
C PHE A 259 -13.25 21.03 21.32
N LYS A 260 -12.58 20.60 22.40
CA LYS A 260 -12.85 21.07 23.77
C LYS A 260 -12.63 22.59 23.88
N LYS A 261 -11.60 23.12 23.24
CA LYS A 261 -11.25 24.54 23.21
C LYS A 261 -11.96 25.33 22.11
N ARG A 262 -12.98 24.77 21.42
CA ARG A 262 -13.65 25.40 20.27
C ARG A 262 -14.27 26.78 20.57
N LYS A 263 -14.68 27.03 21.81
CA LYS A 263 -15.30 28.30 22.25
C LYS A 263 -14.27 29.41 22.56
N ILE A 264 -12.98 29.08 22.63
CA ILE A 264 -11.91 30.05 22.94
C ILE A 264 -11.63 30.91 21.70
N PRO A 265 -11.42 32.23 21.83
CA PRO A 265 -11.03 33.09 20.72
C PRO A 265 -9.67 32.66 20.15
N LEU A 266 -9.51 32.82 18.84
CA LEU A 266 -8.26 32.48 18.19
C LEU A 266 -7.20 33.56 18.51
N ILE A 267 -6.01 33.16 18.94
CA ILE A 267 -4.90 34.07 19.16
C ILE A 267 -4.24 34.38 17.81
N SER A 268 -3.96 35.66 17.54
CA SER A 268 -3.38 36.10 16.26
C SER A 268 -1.84 36.03 16.24
N ASP A 269 -1.19 36.08 17.41
CA ASP A 269 0.26 36.02 17.53
C ASP A 269 0.71 34.58 17.89
N PRO A 270 1.49 33.90 17.03
CA PRO A 270 1.97 32.53 17.26
C PRO A 270 2.81 32.35 18.53
N LYS A 271 3.38 33.44 19.09
CA LYS A 271 4.25 33.38 20.28
C LYS A 271 3.55 32.92 21.56
N PHE A 272 2.21 33.01 21.60
CA PHE A 272 1.42 32.58 22.76
C PHE A 272 0.95 31.12 22.68
N LEU A 273 1.31 30.39 21.62
CA LEU A 273 1.02 28.97 21.52
C LEU A 273 2.02 28.16 22.35
N TYR A 274 1.54 27.05 22.92
CA TYR A 274 2.36 26.18 23.75
C TYR A 274 3.42 25.46 22.91
N VAL A 275 4.69 25.76 23.17
CA VAL A 275 5.86 25.10 22.57
C VAL A 275 6.67 24.46 23.68
N ASN A 276 7.06 23.19 23.52
CA ASN A 276 7.92 22.50 24.46
C ASN A 276 8.82 21.52 23.71
N GLU A 277 10.09 21.91 23.50
CA GLU A 277 11.05 21.12 22.72
C GLU A 277 11.46 19.82 23.41
N GLU A 278 11.58 19.80 24.74
CA GLU A 278 11.96 18.58 25.48
C GLU A 278 10.89 17.50 25.36
N LEU A 279 9.62 17.92 25.38
CA LEU A 279 8.46 17.03 25.27
C LEU A 279 8.30 16.42 23.87
N ASP A 280 8.77 17.15 22.86
CA ASP A 280 8.66 16.78 21.45
C ASP A 280 9.98 16.19 20.89
N ALA A 281 11.08 16.17 21.66
CA ALA A 281 12.39 15.67 21.23
C ALA A 281 12.36 14.23 20.67
N SER A 282 11.48 13.38 21.23
CA SER A 282 11.32 11.99 20.75
C SER A 282 10.56 11.87 19.42
N ILE A 283 9.89 12.94 18.97
CA ILE A 283 9.04 12.96 17.77
C ILE A 283 9.53 13.95 16.70
N SER A 284 10.51 14.80 17.01
CA SER A 284 11.11 15.81 16.12
C SER A 284 12.59 15.49 15.83
N THR A 285 12.88 14.34 15.23
CA THR A 285 14.25 13.87 14.98
C THR A 285 15.02 14.66 13.91
N ASP A 286 14.33 15.17 12.89
CA ASP A 286 14.91 15.89 11.75
C ASP A 286 14.57 17.40 11.79
N GLY A 287 13.74 17.84 12.74
CA GLY A 287 13.48 19.24 13.02
C GLY A 287 12.11 19.54 13.63
N LEU A 288 11.92 20.78 14.09
CA LEU A 288 10.63 21.25 14.60
C LEU A 288 9.76 21.75 13.43
N LEU A 289 8.52 21.25 13.37
CA LEU A 289 7.49 21.75 12.46
C LEU A 289 7.07 23.17 12.88
N LEU A 290 7.16 24.10 11.93
CA LEU A 290 6.80 25.50 12.15
C LEU A 290 5.30 25.75 12.00
N HIS A 291 4.81 26.72 12.78
CA HIS A 291 3.40 27.12 12.74
C HIS A 291 2.95 27.58 11.34
N THR A 292 1.85 27.01 10.84
CA THR A 292 1.26 27.37 9.56
C THR A 292 -0.11 28.04 9.70
N LYS A 293 -0.42 28.97 8.78
CA LYS A 293 -1.68 29.74 8.78
C LYS A 293 -2.90 28.94 8.31
N GLN A 294 -2.72 27.73 7.80
CA GLN A 294 -3.81 26.86 7.35
C GLN A 294 -4.42 26.09 8.54
N PHE A 295 -5.72 25.78 8.46
CA PHE A 295 -6.46 25.05 9.50
C PHE A 295 -6.35 25.67 10.90
N LYS A 296 -6.45 27.01 11.01
CA LYS A 296 -6.24 27.74 12.28
C LYS A 296 -7.07 27.24 13.45
N PHE A 297 -8.25 26.67 13.20
CA PHE A 297 -9.09 26.13 14.28
C PHE A 297 -8.40 25.04 15.11
N LEU A 298 -7.39 24.34 14.55
CA LEU A 298 -6.60 23.35 15.27
C LEU A 298 -5.58 23.98 16.24
N ASP A 299 -5.18 25.23 16.02
CA ASP A 299 -4.27 25.96 16.91
C ASP A 299 -4.86 26.11 18.32
N LYS A 300 -6.19 26.03 18.43
CA LYS A 300 -6.89 26.04 19.72
C LYS A 300 -6.43 24.91 20.65
N ALA A 301 -5.91 23.79 20.13
CA ALA A 301 -5.34 22.74 20.94
C ALA A 301 -4.06 23.15 21.68
N ALA A 302 -3.34 24.14 21.17
CA ALA A 302 -2.09 24.66 21.73
C ALA A 302 -2.24 25.96 22.54
N ILE A 303 -3.48 26.45 22.73
CA ILE A 303 -3.73 27.63 23.58
C ILE A 303 -3.69 27.21 25.06
N VAL A 304 -2.83 27.86 25.85
CA VAL A 304 -2.77 27.66 27.31
C VAL A 304 -3.95 28.35 27.99
N THR A 305 -4.67 27.64 28.87
CA THR A 305 -5.76 28.20 29.70
C THR A 305 -5.41 28.15 31.18
N GLU A 306 -6.04 28.98 32.02
CA GLU A 306 -5.76 29.03 33.47
C GLU A 306 -5.89 27.66 34.17
N ALA A 307 -6.85 26.85 33.71
CA ALA A 307 -7.06 25.50 34.23
C ALA A 307 -6.06 24.45 33.71
N ASP A 308 -5.16 24.82 32.79
CA ASP A 308 -3.99 24.01 32.39
C ASP A 308 -2.77 24.34 33.27
N THR A 309 -2.64 25.58 33.74
CA THR A 309 -1.55 26.05 34.63
C THR A 309 -1.69 25.61 36.10
N LEU A 310 -2.88 25.31 36.58
CA LEU A 310 -3.14 24.96 38.00
C LEU A 310 -2.60 23.57 38.44
N LYS A 311 -1.91 22.81 37.58
CA LYS A 311 -1.40 21.45 37.86
C LYS A 311 0.11 21.29 37.59
N SER A 312 0.89 22.35 37.80
CA SER A 312 2.25 22.57 37.24
C SER A 312 3.41 21.70 37.77
N SER A 313 3.18 20.46 38.22
CA SER A 313 4.27 19.52 38.57
C SER A 313 4.23 18.19 37.82
N GLU A 314 3.26 17.96 36.94
CA GLU A 314 3.18 16.74 36.13
C GLU A 314 3.09 17.05 34.63
N LYS A 315 3.49 16.08 33.79
CA LYS A 315 3.39 16.12 32.33
C LYS A 315 2.00 16.64 31.90
N PRO A 316 1.93 17.53 30.89
CA PRO A 316 0.65 18.11 30.46
C PRO A 316 -0.31 17.04 29.98
N ASN A 317 -1.60 17.17 30.32
CA ASN A 317 -2.64 16.27 29.82
C ASN A 317 -2.90 16.55 28.33
N PHE A 318 -2.34 15.71 27.45
CA PHE A 318 -2.47 15.83 25.99
C PHE A 318 -3.91 15.76 25.47
N TRP A 319 -4.87 15.27 26.25
CA TRP A 319 -6.30 15.32 25.89
C TRP A 319 -6.95 16.70 26.10
N ARG A 320 -6.17 17.70 26.53
CA ARG A 320 -6.61 19.08 26.75
C ARG A 320 -5.62 20.13 26.22
N LEU A 321 -4.31 19.91 26.32
CA LEU A 321 -3.27 20.83 25.85
C LEU A 321 -2.22 20.06 25.03
N ASN A 322 -1.93 20.52 23.81
CA ASN A 322 -0.89 19.95 22.95
C ASN A 322 0.13 21.02 22.56
N THR A 323 1.30 20.59 22.12
CA THR A 323 2.34 21.48 21.58
C THR A 323 2.01 21.90 20.15
N VAL A 324 2.59 23.02 19.70
CA VAL A 324 2.50 23.48 18.29
C VAL A 324 2.99 22.40 17.33
N HIS A 325 4.08 21.70 17.66
CA HIS A 325 4.61 20.63 16.82
C HIS A 325 3.54 19.58 16.52
N ARG A 326 2.89 19.01 17.55
CA ARG A 326 1.81 18.02 17.41
C ARG A 326 0.61 18.53 16.63
N VAL A 327 0.28 19.82 16.76
CA VAL A 327 -0.78 20.45 15.95
C VAL A 327 -0.38 20.50 14.47
N GLU A 328 0.87 20.87 14.18
CA GLU A 328 1.39 20.91 12.81
C GLU A 328 1.60 19.51 12.21
N GLU A 329 1.82 18.48 13.03
CA GLU A 329 1.81 17.08 12.56
C GLU A 329 0.46 16.74 11.93
N LEU A 330 -0.64 17.06 12.63
CA LEU A 330 -2.00 16.85 12.13
C LEU A 330 -2.31 17.72 10.91
N LYS A 331 -1.95 19.02 10.94
CA LYS A 331 -2.17 19.91 9.79
C LYS A 331 -1.45 19.42 8.54
N SER A 332 -0.25 18.86 8.68
CA SER A 332 0.52 18.30 7.57
C SER A 332 -0.21 17.12 6.93
N ILE A 333 -0.73 16.18 7.73
CA ILE A 333 -1.57 15.08 7.23
C ILE A 333 -2.83 15.62 6.54
N LEU A 334 -3.49 16.63 7.14
CA LEU A 334 -4.71 17.21 6.56
C LEU A 334 -4.48 17.85 5.19
N ARG A 335 -3.32 18.49 4.98
CA ARG A 335 -2.93 19.08 3.70
C ARG A 335 -2.72 18.03 2.61
N MET A 336 -2.37 16.80 2.99
CA MET A 336 -2.09 15.71 2.04
C MET A 336 -3.36 15.01 1.54
N PHE A 337 -4.48 15.08 2.27
CA PHE A 337 -5.73 14.38 1.89
C PHE A 337 -6.28 14.71 0.49
N PRO A 338 -6.27 15.96 0.01
CA PRO A 338 -6.76 16.25 -1.34
C PRO A 338 -5.97 15.53 -2.43
N ILE A 339 -4.64 15.44 -2.28
CA ILE A 339 -3.75 14.72 -3.21
C ILE A 339 -3.94 13.20 -3.05
N TRP A 340 -4.03 12.72 -1.80
CA TRP A 340 -4.37 11.32 -1.50
C TRP A 340 -5.65 10.87 -2.22
N ALA A 341 -6.70 11.71 -2.18
CA ALA A 341 -7.99 11.40 -2.80
C ALA A 341 -7.89 11.26 -4.32
N ALA A 342 -7.00 12.02 -4.98
CA ALA A 342 -6.77 11.86 -6.41
C ALA A 342 -6.19 10.47 -6.77
N GLY A 343 -5.46 9.84 -5.85
CA GLY A 343 -4.92 8.49 -6.04
C GLY A 343 -5.98 7.38 -6.11
N ILE A 344 -7.19 7.63 -5.58
CA ILE A 344 -8.29 6.65 -5.51
C ILE A 344 -8.70 6.21 -6.93
N LEU A 345 -8.94 7.16 -7.84
CA LEU A 345 -9.39 6.84 -9.20
C LEU A 345 -8.29 6.21 -10.06
N PHE A 346 -7.01 6.47 -9.76
CA PHE A 346 -5.91 5.71 -10.35
C PHE A 346 -6.01 4.24 -9.94
N ALA A 347 -6.12 3.97 -8.64
CA ALA A 347 -6.25 2.60 -8.12
C ALA A 347 -7.51 1.89 -8.64
N THR A 348 -8.65 2.59 -8.76
CA THR A 348 -9.88 2.07 -9.39
C THR A 348 -9.65 1.58 -10.82
N SER A 349 -8.86 2.32 -11.60
CA SER A 349 -8.51 1.91 -12.96
C SER A 349 -7.55 0.72 -12.96
N SER A 350 -6.59 0.68 -12.03
CA SER A 350 -5.66 -0.45 -11.87
C SER A 350 -6.35 -1.76 -11.53
N ALA A 351 -7.40 -1.69 -10.70
CA ALA A 351 -8.21 -2.85 -10.31
C ALA A 351 -8.86 -3.57 -11.51
N GLN A 352 -9.01 -2.89 -12.66
CA GLN A 352 -9.59 -3.52 -13.86
C GLN A 352 -8.67 -4.55 -14.51
N GLN A 353 -7.35 -4.47 -14.26
CA GLN A 353 -6.38 -5.40 -14.82
C GLN A 353 -6.56 -6.83 -14.32
N SER A 354 -6.84 -6.98 -13.02
CA SER A 354 -7.04 -8.29 -12.39
C SER A 354 -8.49 -8.79 -12.50
N THR A 355 -9.39 -8.01 -13.10
CA THR A 355 -10.82 -8.32 -13.23
C THR A 355 -11.26 -8.46 -14.68
N PHE A 356 -11.77 -7.39 -15.31
CA PHE A 356 -12.29 -7.49 -16.67
C PHE A 356 -11.21 -7.75 -17.72
N SER A 357 -9.99 -7.22 -17.55
CA SER A 357 -8.89 -7.50 -18.49
C SER A 357 -8.50 -8.98 -18.50
N LEU A 358 -8.53 -9.63 -17.33
CA LEU A 358 -8.33 -11.08 -17.21
C LEU A 358 -9.41 -11.85 -17.99
N GLN A 359 -10.64 -11.36 -17.95
CA GLN A 359 -11.79 -12.00 -18.56
C GLN A 359 -11.84 -11.77 -20.08
N GLN A 360 -11.35 -10.62 -20.55
CA GLN A 360 -11.03 -10.44 -21.96
C GLN A 360 -9.99 -11.48 -22.40
N ALA A 361 -8.90 -11.63 -21.66
CA ALA A 361 -7.83 -12.57 -21.98
C ALA A 361 -8.32 -14.03 -22.07
N ASN A 362 -9.26 -14.44 -21.21
CA ASN A 362 -9.90 -15.77 -21.28
C ASN A 362 -10.65 -16.03 -22.60
N SER A 363 -11.17 -14.99 -23.25
CA SER A 363 -11.94 -15.11 -24.49
C SER A 363 -11.08 -15.04 -25.76
N MET A 364 -9.78 -14.75 -25.62
CA MET A 364 -8.85 -14.49 -26.73
C MET A 364 -7.94 -15.70 -26.97
N ASP A 365 -7.29 -15.75 -28.13
CA ASP A 365 -6.32 -16.80 -28.43
C ASP A 365 -5.01 -16.58 -27.65
N ARG A 366 -4.70 -17.52 -26.74
CA ARG A 366 -3.55 -17.47 -25.82
C ARG A 366 -2.39 -18.38 -26.25
N HIS A 367 -2.45 -18.98 -27.43
CA HIS A 367 -1.38 -19.83 -27.94
C HIS A 367 -0.12 -19.01 -28.26
N LEU A 368 0.99 -19.32 -27.59
CA LEU A 368 2.32 -18.78 -27.93
C LEU A 368 3.00 -19.63 -29.00
N THR A 369 2.82 -20.95 -28.89
CA THR A 369 3.28 -21.94 -29.87
C THR A 369 2.12 -22.92 -30.13
N LYS A 370 2.29 -23.84 -31.08
CA LYS A 370 1.28 -24.87 -31.38
C LYS A 370 0.95 -25.77 -30.18
N SER A 371 1.81 -25.84 -29.17
CA SER A 371 1.69 -26.76 -28.03
C SER A 371 1.59 -26.06 -26.67
N PHE A 372 1.74 -24.73 -26.62
CA PHE A 372 1.78 -24.00 -25.36
C PHE A 372 0.81 -22.82 -25.36
N GLU A 373 -0.14 -22.88 -24.43
CA GLU A 373 -1.12 -21.84 -24.14
C GLU A 373 -0.73 -21.10 -22.85
N ILE A 374 -0.63 -19.78 -22.93
CA ILE A 374 -0.27 -18.95 -21.77
C ILE A 374 -1.52 -18.79 -20.87
N PRO A 375 -1.39 -18.99 -19.54
CA PRO A 375 -2.47 -18.69 -18.60
C PRO A 375 -2.90 -17.22 -18.69
N SER A 376 -4.20 -16.94 -18.63
CA SER A 376 -4.72 -15.58 -18.86
C SER A 376 -4.29 -14.59 -17.78
N ALA A 377 -4.18 -15.04 -16.52
CA ALA A 377 -3.70 -14.23 -15.40
C ALA A 377 -2.21 -13.84 -15.52
N SER A 378 -1.43 -14.58 -16.31
CA SER A 378 -0.03 -14.28 -16.59
C SER A 378 0.16 -13.02 -17.45
N MET A 379 -0.91 -12.48 -18.06
CA MET A 379 -0.82 -11.22 -18.83
C MET A 379 -0.35 -10.03 -17.99
N SER A 380 -0.53 -10.08 -16.66
CA SER A 380 -0.04 -9.06 -15.73
C SER A 380 1.50 -8.95 -15.69
N VAL A 381 2.23 -9.97 -16.17
CA VAL A 381 3.69 -9.97 -16.27
C VAL A 381 4.20 -8.87 -17.20
N PHE A 382 3.46 -8.53 -18.27
CA PHE A 382 3.82 -7.44 -19.17
C PHE A 382 3.75 -6.07 -18.49
N ALA A 383 2.81 -5.86 -17.58
CA ALA A 383 2.75 -4.66 -16.76
C ALA A 383 3.97 -4.58 -15.82
N MET A 384 4.31 -5.69 -15.16
CA MET A 384 5.46 -5.76 -14.25
C MET A 384 6.79 -5.50 -14.98
N PHE A 385 7.03 -6.12 -16.14
CA PHE A 385 8.23 -5.85 -16.93
C PHE A 385 8.31 -4.40 -17.39
N SER A 386 7.20 -3.84 -17.87
CA SER A 386 7.12 -2.45 -18.29
C SER A 386 7.43 -1.49 -17.14
N MET A 387 6.90 -1.76 -15.95
CA MET A 387 7.19 -1.02 -14.72
C MET A 387 8.69 -1.08 -14.38
N LEU A 388 9.30 -2.27 -14.36
CA LEU A 388 10.72 -2.44 -14.05
C LEU A 388 11.63 -1.74 -15.06
N ILE A 389 11.35 -1.89 -16.36
CA ILE A 389 12.09 -1.20 -17.43
C ILE A 389 11.97 0.32 -17.25
N THR A 390 10.78 0.81 -16.95
CA THR A 390 10.53 2.25 -16.72
C THR A 390 11.34 2.78 -15.54
N ILE A 391 11.44 2.03 -14.43
CA ILE A 391 12.26 2.42 -13.28
C ILE A 391 13.74 2.55 -13.68
N VAL A 392 14.27 1.53 -14.37
CA VAL A 392 15.67 1.55 -14.83
C VAL A 392 15.93 2.72 -15.79
N LEU A 393 15.04 2.95 -16.75
CA LEU A 393 15.13 4.08 -17.67
C LEU A 393 14.98 5.43 -16.94
N TYR A 394 14.11 5.51 -15.94
CA TYR A 394 13.93 6.72 -15.15
C TYR A 394 15.23 7.09 -14.42
N ASP A 395 15.81 6.15 -13.68
CA ASP A 395 17.01 6.41 -12.88
C ASP A 395 18.26 6.63 -13.74
N ARG A 396 18.41 5.89 -14.84
CA ARG A 396 19.62 5.92 -15.67
C ARG A 396 19.60 6.99 -16.76
N LEU A 397 18.42 7.33 -17.29
CA LEU A 397 18.28 8.27 -18.41
C LEU A 397 17.57 9.55 -17.97
N LEU A 398 16.37 9.44 -17.38
CA LEU A 398 15.54 10.62 -17.10
C LEU A 398 16.11 11.48 -15.97
N VAL A 399 16.56 10.89 -14.85
CA VAL A 399 17.10 11.66 -13.73
C VAL A 399 18.35 12.46 -14.12
N PRO A 400 19.38 11.90 -14.78
CA PRO A 400 20.54 12.67 -15.20
C PRO A 400 20.20 13.79 -16.19
N VAL A 401 19.29 13.54 -17.14
CA VAL A 401 18.87 14.56 -18.12
C VAL A 401 18.03 15.65 -17.45
N ALA A 402 17.06 15.27 -16.64
CA ALA A 402 16.20 16.22 -15.93
C ALA A 402 17.00 17.05 -14.94
N ARG A 403 17.95 16.47 -14.20
CA ARG A 403 18.84 17.21 -13.29
C ARG A 403 19.65 18.30 -14.01
N ARG A 404 20.10 18.05 -15.25
CA ARG A 404 20.77 19.07 -16.08
C ARG A 404 19.84 20.24 -16.46
N LEU A 405 18.53 19.99 -16.57
CA LEU A 405 17.55 21.00 -16.99
C LEU A 405 16.90 21.73 -15.82
N THR A 406 16.58 21.02 -14.73
CA THR A 406 15.82 21.56 -13.59
C THR A 406 16.70 22.00 -12.44
N GLY A 407 17.96 21.53 -12.38
CA GLY A 407 18.85 21.74 -11.25
C GLY A 407 18.46 20.97 -9.98
N LEU A 408 17.36 20.19 -10.00
CA LEU A 408 16.91 19.40 -8.87
C LEU A 408 17.66 18.06 -8.82
N ASP A 409 18.13 17.66 -7.63
CA ASP A 409 18.87 16.41 -7.44
C ASP A 409 18.09 15.17 -7.90
N ARG A 410 16.76 15.20 -7.79
CA ARG A 410 15.85 14.11 -8.22
C ARG A 410 15.33 14.26 -9.66
N GLY A 411 15.76 15.28 -10.39
CA GLY A 411 15.32 15.56 -11.76
C GLY A 411 13.94 16.22 -11.85
N ILE A 412 12.89 15.56 -11.35
CA ILE A 412 11.51 16.12 -11.34
C ILE A 412 10.87 16.03 -9.95
N ASN A 413 10.01 16.99 -9.64
CA ASN A 413 9.24 17.00 -8.38
C ASN A 413 8.22 15.84 -8.36
N PHE A 414 7.98 15.23 -7.19
CA PHE A 414 7.03 14.13 -7.01
C PHE A 414 5.59 14.46 -7.48
N LEU A 415 5.14 15.72 -7.37
CA LEU A 415 3.84 16.15 -7.88
C LEU A 415 3.78 16.09 -9.43
N HIS A 416 4.87 16.44 -10.10
CA HIS A 416 4.96 16.31 -11.56
C HIS A 416 5.04 14.83 -11.97
N ARG A 417 5.81 14.04 -11.22
CA ARG A 417 5.91 12.59 -11.42
C ARG A 417 4.54 11.91 -11.33
N MET A 418 3.74 12.25 -10.32
CA MET A 418 2.36 11.78 -10.18
C MET A 418 1.46 12.24 -11.33
N ALA A 419 1.60 13.49 -11.79
CA ALA A 419 0.83 14.03 -12.93
C ALA A 419 1.05 13.20 -14.21
N ILE A 420 2.32 12.85 -14.50
CA ILE A 420 2.70 11.98 -15.62
C ILE A 420 2.05 10.60 -15.46
N GLY A 421 2.10 10.02 -14.26
CA GLY A 421 1.44 8.75 -13.95
C GLY A 421 -0.07 8.77 -14.22
N PHE A 422 -0.79 9.82 -13.79
CA PHE A 422 -2.22 9.98 -14.09
C PHE A 422 -2.48 10.04 -15.60
N PHE A 423 -1.69 10.83 -16.33
CA PHE A 423 -1.86 11.00 -17.77
C PHE A 423 -1.65 9.68 -18.53
N ILE A 424 -0.60 8.92 -18.21
CA ILE A 424 -0.33 7.62 -18.84
C ILE A 424 -1.43 6.61 -18.48
N SER A 425 -1.98 6.66 -17.26
CA SER A 425 -3.10 5.81 -16.85
C SER A 425 -4.36 6.07 -17.68
N ILE A 426 -4.67 7.35 -17.98
CA ILE A 426 -5.77 7.72 -18.89
C ILE A 426 -5.57 7.08 -20.26
N LEU A 427 -4.34 7.16 -20.82
CA LEU A 427 -4.02 6.53 -22.10
C LEU A 427 -4.15 5.00 -22.05
N ALA A 428 -3.74 4.37 -20.95
CA ALA A 428 -3.85 2.91 -20.77
C ALA A 428 -5.32 2.45 -20.85
N THR A 429 -6.21 3.13 -20.11
CA THR A 429 -7.65 2.82 -20.11
C THR A 429 -8.31 3.14 -21.44
N LEU A 430 -7.90 4.25 -22.08
CA LEU A 430 -8.38 4.61 -23.41
C LEU A 430 -8.03 3.53 -24.45
N VAL A 431 -6.78 3.06 -24.43
CA VAL A 431 -6.31 1.97 -25.29
C VAL A 431 -7.09 0.68 -25.00
N ALA A 432 -7.41 0.39 -23.73
CA ALA A 432 -8.22 -0.77 -23.37
C ALA A 432 -9.64 -0.75 -23.98
N GLY A 433 -10.28 0.43 -24.02
CA GLY A 433 -11.56 0.63 -24.69
C GLY A 433 -11.48 0.29 -26.19
N PHE A 434 -10.43 0.73 -26.88
CA PHE A 434 -10.24 0.43 -28.31
C PHE A 434 -9.94 -1.05 -28.58
N ILE A 435 -9.15 -1.69 -27.72
CA ILE A 435 -8.87 -3.13 -27.83
C ILE A 435 -10.16 -3.93 -27.66
N GLU A 436 -11.04 -3.54 -26.74
CA GLU A 436 -12.32 -4.21 -26.55
C GLU A 436 -13.23 -4.08 -27.78
N VAL A 437 -13.31 -2.88 -28.39
CA VAL A 437 -14.04 -2.68 -29.65
C VAL A 437 -13.54 -3.64 -30.72
N LYS A 438 -12.21 -3.80 -30.84
CA LYS A 438 -11.59 -4.71 -31.81
C LYS A 438 -11.89 -6.18 -31.49
N ARG A 439 -11.76 -6.60 -30.23
CA ARG A 439 -12.06 -7.97 -29.78
C ARG A 439 -13.51 -8.35 -30.07
N LYS A 440 -14.44 -7.46 -29.73
CA LYS A 440 -15.88 -7.65 -29.96
C LYS A 440 -16.25 -7.64 -31.43
N HIS A 441 -15.61 -6.80 -32.25
CA HIS A 441 -15.79 -6.85 -33.70
C HIS A 441 -15.33 -8.18 -34.29
N ALA A 442 -14.17 -8.71 -33.86
CA ALA A 442 -13.71 -10.05 -34.25
C ALA A 442 -14.69 -11.16 -33.83
N ALA A 443 -15.28 -11.07 -32.63
CA ALA A 443 -16.33 -12.00 -32.20
C ALA A 443 -17.57 -11.93 -33.09
N SER A 444 -17.97 -10.72 -33.51
CA SER A 444 -19.12 -10.51 -34.41
C SER A 444 -18.91 -11.10 -35.80
N VAL A 445 -17.76 -10.84 -36.43
CA VAL A 445 -17.46 -11.31 -37.78
C VAL A 445 -17.40 -12.83 -37.86
N ASN A 446 -16.96 -13.48 -36.78
CA ASN A 446 -16.88 -14.94 -36.69
C ASN A 446 -18.16 -15.59 -36.12
N GLY A 447 -19.23 -14.83 -35.88
CA GLY A 447 -20.50 -15.36 -35.35
C GLY A 447 -20.44 -15.86 -33.90
N LEU A 448 -19.42 -15.48 -33.12
CA LEU A 448 -19.14 -15.98 -31.77
C LEU A 448 -19.81 -15.15 -30.64
N ILE A 449 -20.69 -14.21 -30.98
CA ILE A 449 -21.38 -13.34 -29.98
C ILE A 449 -22.18 -14.18 -28.98
N ASN A 450 -22.83 -15.25 -29.43
CA ASN A 450 -23.66 -16.10 -28.58
C ASN A 450 -22.87 -17.20 -27.85
N SER A 451 -21.58 -17.37 -28.14
CA SER A 451 -20.74 -18.47 -27.66
C SER A 451 -19.73 -17.96 -26.62
N PRO A 452 -20.11 -17.87 -25.33
CA PRO A 452 -19.27 -17.23 -24.30
C PRO A 452 -17.97 -17.97 -23.98
N LYS A 453 -17.93 -19.29 -24.20
CA LYS A 453 -16.78 -20.15 -23.89
C LYS A 453 -15.85 -20.37 -25.10
N SER A 454 -16.26 -19.94 -26.29
CA SER A 454 -15.47 -20.17 -27.50
C SER A 454 -14.35 -19.13 -27.63
N THR A 455 -13.16 -19.59 -28.00
CA THR A 455 -12.01 -18.74 -28.27
C THR A 455 -12.27 -17.87 -29.48
N ILE A 456 -12.17 -16.55 -29.32
CA ILE A 456 -12.24 -15.59 -30.42
C ILE A 456 -10.89 -15.59 -31.12
N PRO A 457 -10.84 -15.64 -32.47
CA PRO A 457 -9.60 -15.68 -33.25
C PRO A 457 -8.90 -14.30 -33.28
N ILE A 458 -8.51 -13.82 -32.11
CA ILE A 458 -7.71 -12.61 -31.90
C ILE A 458 -6.68 -12.92 -30.82
N SER A 459 -5.41 -12.64 -31.12
CA SER A 459 -4.32 -12.93 -30.19
C SER A 459 -4.42 -12.11 -28.91
N VAL A 460 -4.21 -12.75 -27.75
CA VAL A 460 -4.17 -12.13 -26.43
C VAL A 460 -3.11 -11.03 -26.32
N PHE A 461 -2.08 -11.03 -27.18
CA PHE A 461 -1.04 -10.00 -27.20
C PHE A 461 -1.56 -8.60 -27.57
N TRP A 462 -2.79 -8.49 -28.11
CA TRP A 462 -3.45 -7.19 -28.24
C TRP A 462 -3.73 -6.50 -26.90
N LEU A 463 -3.71 -7.23 -25.77
CA LEU A 463 -3.81 -6.65 -24.41
C LEU A 463 -2.46 -6.15 -23.87
N VAL A 464 -1.33 -6.44 -24.53
CA VAL A 464 0.00 -5.98 -24.07
C VAL A 464 0.08 -4.45 -23.98
N PRO A 465 -0.39 -3.65 -24.96
CA PRO A 465 -0.31 -2.19 -24.89
C PRO A 465 -0.97 -1.59 -23.65
N GLN A 466 -2.19 -2.03 -23.30
CA GLN A 466 -2.88 -1.55 -22.09
C GLN A 466 -2.14 -1.97 -20.81
N HIS A 467 -1.62 -3.20 -20.74
CA HIS A 467 -0.84 -3.66 -19.58
C HIS A 467 0.48 -2.91 -19.45
N SER A 468 1.22 -2.75 -20.54
CA SER A 468 2.49 -2.03 -20.55
C SER A 468 2.32 -0.57 -20.18
N LEU A 469 1.34 0.14 -20.74
CA LEU A 469 1.06 1.54 -20.38
C LEU A 469 0.71 1.68 -18.91
N HIS A 470 -0.09 0.77 -18.38
CA HIS A 470 -0.43 0.78 -16.97
C HIS A 470 0.79 0.52 -16.07
N GLY A 471 1.69 -0.40 -16.45
CA GLY A 471 2.95 -0.64 -15.75
C GLY A 471 3.86 0.60 -15.75
N ILE A 472 3.94 1.33 -16.87
CA ILE A 472 4.63 2.63 -16.93
C ILE A 472 3.96 3.62 -15.97
N ALA A 473 2.62 3.72 -16.02
CA ALA A 473 1.85 4.61 -15.16
C ALA A 473 2.09 4.31 -13.67
N GLU A 474 2.15 3.04 -13.27
CA GLU A 474 2.47 2.60 -11.91
C GLU A 474 3.88 3.02 -11.47
N ALA A 475 4.89 2.90 -12.34
CA ALA A 475 6.26 3.32 -12.03
C ALA A 475 6.37 4.83 -11.72
N PHE A 476 5.57 5.65 -12.39
CA PHE A 476 5.51 7.09 -12.10
C PHE A 476 4.63 7.39 -10.89
N MET A 477 3.42 6.83 -10.86
CA MET A 477 2.42 7.10 -9.84
C MET A 477 2.82 6.56 -8.47
N MET A 478 3.04 5.25 -8.34
CA MET A 478 3.21 4.62 -7.03
C MET A 478 4.47 5.13 -6.32
N ILE A 479 5.57 5.27 -7.06
CA ILE A 479 6.81 5.80 -6.51
C ILE A 479 6.66 7.29 -6.14
N GLY A 480 6.10 8.11 -7.03
CA GLY A 480 5.85 9.52 -6.74
C GLY A 480 4.91 9.74 -5.56
N HIS A 481 3.86 8.92 -5.44
CA HIS A 481 2.88 8.98 -4.37
C HIS A 481 3.48 8.55 -3.04
N LEU A 482 4.28 7.47 -3.01
CA LEU A 482 4.98 7.02 -1.81
C LEU A 482 6.03 8.05 -1.35
N GLU A 483 6.82 8.59 -2.28
CA GLU A 483 7.80 9.65 -1.98
C GLU A 483 7.11 10.91 -1.42
N PHE A 484 5.97 11.31 -2.00
CA PHE A 484 5.15 12.41 -1.50
C PHE A 484 4.73 12.15 -0.04
N PHE A 485 4.16 10.98 0.25
CA PHE A 485 3.73 10.65 1.61
C PHE A 485 4.90 10.63 2.59
N TYR A 486 6.02 10.02 2.20
CA TYR A 486 7.18 9.91 3.07
C TYR A 486 7.80 11.27 3.38
N ASN A 487 8.00 12.10 2.36
CA ASN A 487 8.64 13.40 2.52
C ASN A 487 7.72 14.42 3.20
N GLN A 488 6.43 14.42 2.91
CA GLN A 488 5.51 15.43 3.44
C GLN A 488 4.90 15.04 4.79
N ALA A 489 5.01 13.79 5.19
CA ALA A 489 4.61 13.37 6.53
C ALA A 489 5.53 13.93 7.62
N PRO A 490 5.00 14.14 8.83
CA PRO A 490 5.80 14.33 10.03
C PRO A 490 6.71 13.13 10.29
N GLU A 491 7.89 13.37 10.86
CA GLU A 491 8.91 12.34 11.08
C GLU A 491 8.39 11.18 11.92
N SER A 492 7.78 11.51 13.04
CA SER A 492 7.19 10.53 13.96
C SER A 492 5.98 9.77 13.39
N MET A 493 5.50 10.16 12.19
CA MET A 493 4.32 9.62 11.53
C MET A 493 4.61 9.04 10.14
N ARG A 494 5.90 8.88 9.76
CA ARG A 494 6.28 8.34 8.43
C ARG A 494 5.66 6.97 8.16
N SER A 495 5.62 6.08 9.15
CA SER A 495 4.97 4.76 9.04
C SER A 495 3.46 4.89 8.77
N THR A 496 2.77 5.77 9.51
CA THR A 496 1.35 6.06 9.32
C THR A 496 1.06 6.66 7.94
N ALA A 497 1.95 7.51 7.43
CA ALA A 497 1.81 8.10 6.10
C ALA A 497 2.01 7.07 4.97
N SER A 498 2.97 6.15 5.12
CA SER A 498 3.07 4.98 4.24
C SER A 498 1.82 4.10 4.31
N ALA A 499 1.12 4.06 5.44
CA ALA A 499 -0.16 3.37 5.55
C ALA A 499 -1.31 4.11 4.84
N LEU A 500 -1.31 5.45 4.83
CA LEU A 500 -2.28 6.24 4.05
C LEU A 500 -2.21 5.90 2.55
N PHE A 501 -1.02 5.62 2.00
CA PHE A 501 -0.89 5.14 0.63
C PHE A 501 -1.73 3.87 0.37
N TRP A 502 -1.63 2.86 1.25
CA TRP A 502 -2.42 1.63 1.12
C TRP A 502 -3.93 1.85 1.26
N THR A 503 -4.35 2.83 2.07
CA THR A 503 -5.76 3.21 2.15
C THR A 503 -6.30 3.84 0.87
N SER A 504 -5.46 4.54 0.10
CA SER A 504 -5.86 5.05 -1.22
C SER A 504 -6.16 3.91 -2.18
N ILE A 505 -5.34 2.86 -2.15
CA ILE A 505 -5.57 1.64 -2.96
C ILE A 505 -6.86 0.97 -2.49
N SER A 506 -7.05 0.82 -1.18
CA SER A 506 -8.27 0.26 -0.59
C SER A 506 -9.54 0.99 -1.04
N ALA A 507 -9.55 2.32 -0.93
CA ALA A 507 -10.66 3.15 -1.39
C ALA A 507 -10.87 3.02 -2.91
N GLY A 508 -9.80 2.89 -3.69
CA GLY A 508 -9.86 2.68 -5.15
C GLY A 508 -10.53 1.36 -5.52
N ASP A 509 -10.19 0.27 -4.83
CA ASP A 509 -10.81 -1.04 -5.00
C ASP A 509 -12.30 -1.03 -4.65
N TYR A 510 -12.69 -0.45 -3.51
CA TYR A 510 -14.12 -0.31 -3.16
C TYR A 510 -14.87 0.61 -4.12
N THR A 511 -14.22 1.64 -4.64
CA THR A 511 -14.80 2.51 -5.69
C THR A 511 -15.01 1.72 -6.98
N SER A 512 -14.10 0.79 -7.32
CA SER A 512 -14.30 -0.15 -8.44
C SER A 512 -15.53 -1.02 -8.21
N THR A 513 -15.69 -1.64 -7.03
CA THR A 513 -16.88 -2.42 -6.68
C THR A 513 -18.16 -1.59 -6.85
N LEU A 514 -18.15 -0.37 -6.33
CA LEU A 514 -19.30 0.55 -6.42
C LEU A 514 -19.63 0.86 -7.88
N LEU A 515 -18.62 1.19 -8.70
CA LEU A 515 -18.81 1.52 -10.10
C LEU A 515 -19.36 0.33 -10.90
N VAL A 516 -18.79 -0.86 -10.72
CA VAL A 516 -19.28 -2.09 -11.37
C VAL A 516 -20.71 -2.39 -10.95
N THR A 517 -21.04 -2.24 -9.66
CA THR A 517 -22.39 -2.47 -9.14
C THR A 517 -23.40 -1.48 -9.71
N LEU A 518 -23.06 -0.19 -9.78
CA LEU A 518 -23.93 0.85 -10.34
C LEU A 518 -24.14 0.62 -11.84
N VAL A 519 -23.08 0.37 -12.60
CA VAL A 519 -23.17 0.11 -14.04
C VAL A 519 -24.00 -1.15 -14.29
N HIS A 520 -23.76 -2.24 -13.56
CA HIS A 520 -24.55 -3.47 -13.69
C HIS A 520 -26.04 -3.28 -13.36
N LYS A 521 -26.36 -2.44 -12.37
CA LYS A 521 -27.75 -2.18 -11.95
C LYS A 521 -28.52 -1.29 -12.93
N PHE A 522 -27.86 -0.30 -13.51
CA PHE A 522 -28.50 0.75 -14.30
C PHE A 522 -28.30 0.61 -15.82
N THR A 523 -27.40 -0.26 -16.27
CA THR A 523 -27.10 -0.44 -17.70
C THR A 523 -26.88 -1.91 -18.07
N ASP A 524 -27.03 -2.22 -19.36
CA ASP A 524 -26.74 -3.55 -19.92
C ASP A 524 -25.26 -3.72 -20.33
N TRP A 525 -24.36 -2.87 -19.83
CA TRP A 525 -22.96 -2.87 -20.28
C TRP A 525 -22.18 -4.09 -19.77
N LEU A 526 -22.49 -4.57 -18.57
CA LEU A 526 -21.77 -5.64 -17.87
C LEU A 526 -22.69 -6.85 -17.64
N PRO A 527 -22.90 -7.70 -18.66
CA PRO A 527 -23.71 -8.92 -18.52
C PRO A 527 -23.01 -9.98 -17.66
N ASN A 528 -23.80 -10.74 -16.91
CA ASN A 528 -23.30 -11.68 -15.90
C ASN A 528 -22.60 -12.93 -16.46
N LYS A 529 -22.95 -13.37 -17.68
CA LYS A 529 -22.53 -14.68 -18.22
C LYS A 529 -21.78 -14.62 -19.55
N ASN A 530 -22.02 -13.59 -20.36
CA ASN A 530 -21.46 -13.52 -21.71
C ASN A 530 -20.90 -12.13 -22.00
N LEU A 531 -19.57 -12.02 -21.88
CA LEU A 531 -18.85 -10.78 -22.14
C LEU A 531 -19.03 -10.28 -23.58
N ASN A 532 -19.20 -11.18 -24.56
CA ASN A 532 -19.33 -10.84 -25.98
C ASN A 532 -20.62 -10.06 -26.30
N LYS A 533 -21.67 -10.22 -25.47
CA LYS A 533 -22.91 -9.44 -25.57
C LYS A 533 -22.82 -8.08 -24.88
N GLY A 534 -21.88 -7.93 -23.96
CA GLY A 534 -21.70 -6.73 -23.16
C GLY A 534 -21.17 -5.56 -23.95
N LYS A 535 -21.14 -4.40 -23.30
CA LYS A 535 -20.50 -3.18 -23.80
C LYS A 535 -19.38 -2.76 -22.83
N LEU A 536 -18.40 -3.66 -22.66
CA LEU A 536 -17.26 -3.41 -21.78
C LEU A 536 -16.45 -2.18 -22.25
N GLU A 537 -16.44 -1.89 -23.55
CA GLU A 537 -15.84 -0.68 -24.11
C GLU A 537 -16.43 0.59 -23.49
N TYR A 538 -17.74 0.64 -23.20
CA TYR A 538 -18.38 1.80 -22.59
C TYR A 538 -18.00 1.96 -21.12
N PHE A 539 -17.76 0.85 -20.42
CA PHE A 539 -17.23 0.88 -19.06
C PHE A 539 -15.80 1.43 -19.05
N TYR A 540 -14.95 1.05 -20.00
CA TYR A 540 -13.63 1.66 -20.15
C TYR A 540 -13.70 3.15 -20.51
N TRP A 541 -14.60 3.56 -21.41
CA TRP A 541 -14.80 4.98 -21.71
C TRP A 541 -15.26 5.79 -20.49
N LEU A 542 -16.17 5.24 -19.68
CA LEU A 542 -16.58 5.85 -18.42
C LEU A 542 -15.39 6.06 -17.49
N LEU A 543 -14.54 5.03 -17.32
CA LEU A 543 -13.33 5.13 -16.51
C LEU A 543 -12.36 6.18 -17.07
N THR A 544 -12.15 6.23 -18.39
CA THR A 544 -11.31 7.26 -19.02
C THR A 544 -11.82 8.67 -18.71
N VAL A 545 -13.13 8.91 -18.84
CA VAL A 545 -13.73 10.23 -18.53
C VAL A 545 -13.54 10.57 -17.05
N LEU A 546 -13.78 9.63 -16.14
CA LEU A 546 -13.55 9.83 -14.71
C LEU A 546 -12.09 10.15 -14.39
N GLN A 547 -11.13 9.48 -15.04
CA GLN A 547 -9.71 9.75 -14.87
C GLN A 547 -9.30 11.12 -15.44
N VAL A 548 -9.92 11.57 -16.56
CA VAL A 548 -9.71 12.93 -17.10
C VAL A 548 -10.24 13.99 -16.14
N LEU A 549 -11.40 13.77 -15.51
CA LEU A 549 -11.90 14.67 -14.47
C LEU A 549 -10.97 14.65 -13.24
N ASN A 550 -10.44 13.48 -12.89
CA ASN A 550 -9.51 13.32 -11.77
C ASN A 550 -8.19 14.07 -11.98
N ILE A 551 -7.61 14.06 -13.19
CA ILE A 551 -6.37 14.80 -13.43
C ILE A 551 -6.60 16.32 -13.34
N VAL A 552 -7.77 16.83 -13.75
CA VAL A 552 -8.14 18.24 -13.56
C VAL A 552 -8.24 18.57 -12.06
N TYR A 553 -8.95 17.74 -11.30
CA TYR A 553 -9.03 17.86 -9.83
C TYR A 553 -7.63 17.83 -9.19
N TYR A 554 -6.80 16.88 -9.57
CA TYR A 554 -5.43 16.74 -9.08
C TYR A 554 -4.59 18.00 -9.34
N LEU A 555 -4.63 18.55 -10.56
CA LEU A 555 -3.89 19.75 -10.92
C LEU A 555 -4.34 20.96 -10.10
N MET A 556 -5.64 21.08 -9.81
CA MET A 556 -6.16 22.10 -8.89
C MET A 556 -5.60 21.91 -7.48
N CYS A 557 -5.66 20.69 -6.93
CA CYS A 557 -5.14 20.38 -5.60
C CYS A 557 -3.63 20.62 -5.50
N ALA A 558 -2.85 20.19 -6.50
CA ALA A 558 -1.41 20.38 -6.55
C ALA A 558 -1.02 21.87 -6.59
N LYS A 559 -1.81 22.70 -7.27
CA LYS A 559 -1.59 24.16 -7.29
C LYS A 559 -1.81 24.83 -5.93
N PHE A 560 -2.75 24.33 -5.13
CA PHE A 560 -3.05 24.87 -3.80
C PHE A 560 -2.25 24.19 -2.67
N TYR A 561 -1.50 23.13 -2.98
CA TYR A 561 -0.74 22.40 -1.99
C TYR A 561 0.48 23.21 -1.52
N THR A 562 0.64 23.31 -0.20
CA THR A 562 1.80 23.96 0.43
C THR A 562 2.66 22.91 1.11
N PHE A 563 3.95 22.89 0.76
CA PHE A 563 4.94 21.99 1.35
C PHE A 563 5.11 22.24 2.85
N LYS A 564 5.53 21.21 3.59
CA LYS A 564 5.81 21.36 5.03
C LYS A 564 7.06 22.24 5.25
N PRO A 565 7.00 23.25 6.12
CA PRO A 565 8.19 23.99 6.54
C PRO A 565 8.89 23.27 7.70
N LEU A 566 10.19 22.96 7.53
CA LEU A 566 11.04 22.38 8.57
C LEU A 566 12.09 23.39 9.03
N GLN A 567 12.31 23.47 10.35
CA GLN A 567 13.47 24.14 10.93
C GLN A 567 14.48 23.08 11.36
N SER A 568 15.60 22.97 10.62
CA SER A 568 16.71 22.07 10.97
C SER A 568 17.51 22.63 12.14
N LYS A 569 17.86 21.77 13.10
CA LYS A 569 18.75 22.12 14.21
C LYS A 569 20.19 22.04 13.70
N LYS A 570 20.91 23.16 13.58
CA LYS A 570 22.36 23.11 13.37
C LYS A 570 23.00 22.48 14.61
N THR A 571 23.77 21.42 14.42
CA THR A 571 24.83 21.09 15.37
C THR A 571 25.84 22.23 15.26
N GLU A 572 26.13 22.91 16.38
CA GLU A 572 27.08 24.02 16.44
C GLU A 572 28.47 23.57 15.97
N ASP A 573 28.76 23.70 14.68
CA ASP A 573 30.16 23.77 14.23
C ASP A 573 30.39 24.48 12.87
N CYS A 574 29.36 25.13 12.28
CA CYS A 574 29.58 26.02 11.14
C CYS A 574 28.47 27.07 10.97
N GLY A 575 28.81 28.31 11.33
CA GLY A 575 28.27 29.61 10.87
C GLY A 575 26.75 29.76 10.73
N GLU A 576 26.14 30.65 11.52
CA GLU A 576 24.72 31.00 11.43
C GLU A 576 24.26 31.29 10.00
N GLY A 577 23.21 30.56 9.60
CA GLY A 577 22.57 30.67 8.28
C GLY A 577 21.32 29.80 8.32
N VAL A 578 20.15 30.42 8.21
CA VAL A 578 18.85 29.75 8.23
C VAL A 578 18.56 29.27 6.80
N GLU A 579 18.64 27.97 6.56
CA GLU A 579 18.13 27.37 5.32
C GLU A 579 16.74 26.80 5.53
N LEU A 580 15.77 27.38 4.82
CA LEU A 580 14.44 26.80 4.64
C LEU A 580 14.57 25.63 3.66
N ALA A 581 14.68 24.39 4.17
CA ALA A 581 14.59 23.18 3.38
C ALA A 581 13.15 23.02 2.82
N SER A 582 12.84 23.80 1.79
CA SER A 582 11.54 23.83 1.11
C SER A 582 11.63 23.40 -0.35
N GLN A 583 12.81 22.96 -0.80
CA GLN A 583 13.05 22.56 -2.19
C GLN A 583 13.58 21.12 -2.27
N VAL A 584 12.67 20.15 -2.19
CA VAL A 584 12.81 18.86 -2.90
C VAL A 584 11.46 18.46 -3.46
#